data_AF-A0A2H6N5T4-F1
#
_entry.id   AF-A0A2H6N5T4-F1
#
_cell.length_a   1.000
_cell.length_b   1.000
_cell.length_c   1.000
_cell.angle_alpha   90.00
_cell.angle_beta   90.00
_cell.angle_gamma   90.00
#
_symmetry.space_group_name_H-M   'P 1'
#
loop_
_entity.id
_entity.type
_entity.pdbx_description
1 polymer ?
#
loop_
_entity_poly.entity_id
_entity_poly.type
_entity_poly.pdbx_seq_one_letter_code
_entity_poly.pdbx_strand_id
1 'polypeptide(L)'
;IMGFDFCIQSINPSEQEPKFSSKEWDPNLPSLCLPNPQYLAPEYILSVSCETASDMYSLGAIIYAIFNNGKPIFEVNKQDIYKSFSRQLDQLSRLNSSNLQNIPDDVREHVKLLLNVTPAVRPDADQMTKIPFFDDVGAMTLQYFDSLFQRDNLQKSQFFKGLPKVLPKLPKRVIVQRILPCLTSEFVNPDMVPFVLPNVLLIAEECTKEEYIKLILPDLSPVFRQQEPIQILLIFLQKMDLLLTKTPPDEIKNSVLPMVYRALEAPSIQIQELCLNIIPTFANLIDYPSMKNSLIPRIKNACLQTSSLAVRVNSLVCLGKILEYLDKWFVLDDILPFLQQIPSKEPAVLMGILGIYKCIFSHKKLGITKEQLAGKVLPHLIPLSIENNLNLNQVG
;
A
#
# COMPACT_ATOMS: atom_id res chain seq x y z
N ILE A 1 18.65 -16.39 -16.60
CA ILE A 1 19.87 -17.21 -16.38
C ILE A 1 20.89 -16.27 -15.77
N MET A 2 20.95 -16.20 -14.43
CA MET A 2 22.02 -15.54 -13.68
C MET A 2 22.54 -16.63 -12.76
N GLY A 3 23.23 -17.59 -13.37
CA GLY A 3 23.72 -18.81 -12.74
C GLY A 3 25.20 -18.68 -12.42
N PHE A 4 25.71 -19.60 -11.61
CA PHE A 4 27.11 -19.76 -11.21
C PHE A 4 28.05 -20.11 -12.39
N ASP A 5 27.79 -19.60 -13.60
CA ASP A 5 28.53 -19.88 -14.83
C ASP A 5 29.99 -19.37 -14.77
N PHE A 6 30.27 -18.43 -13.86
CA PHE A 6 31.61 -17.92 -13.56
C PHE A 6 32.24 -18.54 -12.29
N CYS A 7 31.59 -19.53 -11.67
CA CYS A 7 32.13 -20.20 -10.49
C CYS A 7 33.28 -21.13 -10.88
N ILE A 8 34.39 -21.06 -10.14
CA ILE A 8 35.53 -21.95 -10.31
C ILE A 8 35.25 -23.21 -9.51
N GLN A 9 35.14 -24.35 -10.20
CA GLN A 9 34.95 -25.64 -9.53
C GLN A 9 36.23 -26.12 -8.86
N SER A 10 36.09 -26.86 -7.76
CA SER A 10 37.22 -27.50 -7.09
C SER A 10 37.84 -28.58 -7.98
N ILE A 11 39.17 -28.63 -8.04
CA ILE A 11 39.93 -29.55 -8.90
C ILE A 11 40.18 -30.90 -8.20
N ASN A 12 39.98 -30.97 -6.89
CA ASN A 12 40.30 -32.10 -6.02
C ASN A 12 39.05 -32.90 -5.59
N PRO A 13 39.18 -34.18 -5.21
CA PRO A 13 38.07 -35.02 -4.77
C PRO A 13 37.48 -34.55 -3.42
N SER A 14 36.18 -34.82 -3.22
CA SER A 14 35.32 -34.27 -2.15
C SER A 14 35.78 -34.47 -0.70
N GLU A 15 36.78 -35.32 -0.45
CA GLU A 15 37.31 -35.61 0.90
C GLU A 15 38.52 -34.76 1.28
N GLN A 16 39.04 -33.93 0.38
CA GLN A 16 40.17 -33.02 0.64
C GLN A 16 39.73 -31.56 0.65
N GLU A 17 40.50 -30.69 1.32
CA GLU A 17 40.25 -29.24 1.29
C GLU A 17 40.20 -28.71 -0.15
N PRO A 18 39.16 -27.94 -0.53
CA PRO A 18 38.90 -27.57 -1.92
C PRO A 18 40.03 -26.69 -2.47
N LYS A 19 40.54 -27.06 -3.65
CA LYS A 19 41.56 -26.32 -4.41
C LYS A 19 40.97 -25.78 -5.70
N PHE A 20 41.18 -24.49 -5.94
CA PHE A 20 40.63 -23.77 -7.09
C PHE A 20 41.73 -23.41 -8.08
N SER A 21 41.36 -23.35 -9.37
CA SER A 21 42.29 -22.96 -10.43
C SER A 21 42.47 -21.45 -10.44
N SER A 22 43.69 -20.98 -10.19
CA SER A 22 44.10 -19.58 -10.33
C SER A 22 44.92 -19.39 -11.60
N LYS A 23 44.65 -18.33 -12.35
CA LYS A 23 45.47 -17.94 -13.50
C LYS A 23 46.35 -16.77 -13.09
N GLU A 24 47.61 -16.80 -13.53
CA GLU A 24 48.50 -15.65 -13.36
C GLU A 24 47.93 -14.41 -14.06
N TRP A 25 48.18 -13.26 -13.47
CA TRP A 25 47.79 -11.99 -14.04
C TRP A 25 48.72 -11.62 -15.20
N ASP A 26 48.21 -11.66 -16.44
CA ASP A 26 48.95 -11.25 -17.63
C ASP A 26 48.53 -9.84 -18.10
N PRO A 27 49.37 -8.81 -17.95
CA PRO A 27 49.05 -7.45 -18.38
C PRO A 27 48.91 -7.28 -19.90
N ASN A 28 49.33 -8.27 -20.70
CA ASN A 28 49.20 -8.24 -22.16
C ASN A 28 47.80 -8.64 -22.65
N LEU A 29 46.97 -9.23 -21.77
CA LEU A 29 45.60 -9.56 -22.11
C LEU A 29 44.69 -8.32 -22.08
N PRO A 30 43.65 -8.25 -22.93
CA PRO A 30 42.65 -7.20 -22.84
C PRO A 30 42.04 -7.12 -21.45
N SER A 31 41.75 -5.92 -20.96
CA SER A 31 41.22 -5.71 -19.61
C SER A 31 39.89 -6.40 -19.33
N LEU A 32 39.14 -6.78 -20.36
CA LEU A 32 37.88 -7.52 -20.23
C LEU A 32 38.11 -9.02 -19.90
N CYS A 33 39.32 -9.52 -20.16
CA CYS A 33 39.72 -10.91 -19.93
C CYS A 33 40.42 -11.09 -18.57
N LEU A 34 40.60 -10.02 -17.81
CA LEU A 34 41.31 -9.99 -16.54
C LEU A 34 40.35 -9.56 -15.41
N PRO A 35 40.45 -10.16 -14.19
CA PRO A 35 39.63 -9.74 -13.06
C PRO A 35 39.86 -8.27 -12.70
N ASN A 36 38.93 -7.56 -12.05
CA ASN A 36 39.22 -6.18 -11.66
C ASN A 36 40.15 -6.16 -10.43
N PRO A 37 41.38 -5.62 -10.51
CA PRO A 37 42.34 -5.70 -9.41
C PRO A 37 41.93 -4.85 -8.19
N GLN A 38 40.98 -3.93 -8.36
CA GLN A 38 40.45 -3.12 -7.25
C GLN A 38 39.56 -3.93 -6.29
N TYR A 39 39.04 -5.07 -6.73
CA TYR A 39 38.17 -5.95 -5.95
C TYR A 39 38.79 -7.33 -5.74
N LEU A 40 39.98 -7.57 -6.27
CA LEU A 40 40.64 -8.87 -6.23
C LEU A 40 41.42 -9.05 -4.92
N ALA A 41 41.38 -10.25 -4.37
CA ALA A 41 42.11 -10.59 -3.15
C ALA A 41 43.64 -10.55 -3.37
N PRO A 42 44.42 -10.09 -2.37
CA PRO A 42 45.87 -9.94 -2.54
C PRO A 42 46.64 -11.21 -2.87
N GLU A 43 46.24 -12.32 -2.29
CA GLU A 43 46.84 -13.63 -2.52
C GLU A 43 46.72 -14.10 -3.99
N TYR A 44 45.75 -13.58 -4.74
CA TYR A 44 45.61 -13.91 -6.16
C TYR A 44 46.76 -13.33 -7.00
N ILE A 45 47.26 -12.15 -6.64
CA ILE A 45 48.36 -11.49 -7.36
C ILE A 45 49.73 -11.89 -6.79
N LEU A 46 49.83 -12.05 -5.46
CA LEU A 46 51.12 -12.30 -4.78
C LEU A 46 51.54 -13.76 -4.81
N SER A 47 50.60 -14.68 -4.58
CA SER A 47 50.87 -16.11 -4.43
C SER A 47 50.15 -16.97 -5.46
N VAL A 48 49.41 -16.35 -6.39
CA VAL A 48 48.61 -17.03 -7.42
C VAL A 48 47.74 -18.10 -6.76
N SER A 49 47.11 -17.76 -5.64
CA SER A 49 46.23 -18.65 -4.89
C SER A 49 44.82 -18.11 -4.88
N CYS A 50 43.85 -19.01 -5.00
CA CYS A 50 42.43 -18.70 -4.96
C CYS A 50 41.76 -19.63 -3.96
N GLU A 51 41.17 -19.06 -2.92
CA GLU A 51 40.49 -19.78 -1.85
C GLU A 51 39.11 -19.16 -1.60
N THR A 52 38.27 -19.82 -0.80
CA THR A 52 36.98 -19.24 -0.39
C THR A 52 37.15 -17.93 0.37
N ALA A 53 38.25 -17.77 1.12
CA ALA A 53 38.62 -16.52 1.77
C ALA A 53 38.94 -15.38 0.79
N SER A 54 39.31 -15.69 -0.46
CA SER A 54 39.53 -14.70 -1.53
C SER A 54 38.21 -14.08 -1.98
N ASP A 55 37.13 -14.87 -2.04
CA ASP A 55 35.77 -14.36 -2.30
C ASP A 55 35.30 -13.43 -1.17
N MET A 56 35.61 -13.79 0.08
CA MET A 56 35.26 -12.98 1.25
C MET A 56 35.97 -11.61 1.24
N TYR A 57 37.22 -11.53 0.79
CA TYR A 57 37.89 -10.25 0.59
C TYR A 57 37.17 -9.39 -0.46
N SER A 58 36.83 -10.02 -1.60
CA SER A 58 36.14 -9.35 -2.70
C SER A 58 34.78 -8.81 -2.25
N LEU A 59 34.06 -9.56 -1.40
CA LEU A 59 32.84 -9.12 -0.73
C LEU A 59 33.09 -7.87 0.13
N GLY A 60 34.14 -7.87 0.96
CA GLY A 60 34.54 -6.70 1.76
C GLY A 60 34.81 -5.46 0.90
N ALA A 61 35.49 -5.62 -0.24
CA ALA A 61 35.77 -4.54 -1.17
C ALA A 61 34.49 -3.98 -1.82
N ILE A 62 33.53 -4.84 -2.15
CA ILE A 62 32.22 -4.43 -2.67
C ILE A 62 31.41 -3.69 -1.59
N ILE A 63 31.37 -4.21 -0.36
CA ILE A 63 30.67 -3.54 0.75
C ILE A 63 31.23 -2.14 0.95
N TYR A 64 32.56 -2.00 0.98
CA TYR A 64 33.19 -0.68 1.05
C TYR A 64 32.75 0.23 -0.09
N ALA A 65 32.79 -0.25 -1.33
CA ALA A 65 32.43 0.55 -2.49
C ALA A 65 30.97 1.01 -2.44
N ILE A 66 30.04 0.14 -2.01
CA ILE A 66 28.61 0.48 -1.86
C ILE A 66 28.43 1.67 -0.90
N PHE A 67 29.07 1.62 0.27
CA PHE A 67 28.97 2.69 1.28
C PHE A 67 29.78 3.95 0.92
N ASN A 68 30.66 3.89 -0.07
CA ASN A 68 31.50 5.00 -0.52
C ASN A 68 31.14 5.50 -1.93
N ASN A 69 29.87 5.40 -2.33
CA ASN A 69 29.35 5.88 -3.62
C ASN A 69 30.06 5.27 -4.85
N GLY A 70 30.37 3.99 -4.78
CA GLY A 70 31.02 3.23 -5.85
C GLY A 70 32.54 3.41 -5.94
N LYS A 71 33.16 4.16 -5.01
CA LYS A 71 34.61 4.34 -5.00
C LYS A 71 35.30 3.08 -4.46
N PRO A 72 36.30 2.53 -5.17
CA PRO A 72 37.09 1.43 -4.65
C PRO A 72 37.92 1.90 -3.45
N ILE A 73 38.37 0.96 -2.62
CA ILE A 73 39.24 1.25 -1.47
C ILE A 73 40.56 1.87 -1.94
N PHE A 74 41.07 1.39 -3.06
CA PHE A 74 42.31 1.84 -3.66
C PHE A 74 42.22 1.78 -5.19
N GLU A 75 42.96 2.68 -5.85
CA GLU A 75 43.11 2.68 -7.30
C GLU A 75 44.40 1.97 -7.70
N VAL A 76 44.28 0.90 -8.47
CA VAL A 76 45.42 0.10 -8.94
C VAL A 76 45.89 0.60 -10.30
N ASN A 77 47.19 0.90 -10.43
CA ASN A 77 47.77 1.12 -11.75
C ASN A 77 48.01 -0.24 -12.43
N LYS A 78 47.33 -0.47 -13.56
CA LYS A 78 47.36 -1.73 -14.32
C LYS A 78 48.73 -2.03 -14.96
N GLN A 79 49.55 -1.00 -15.22
CA GLN A 79 50.86 -1.16 -15.87
C GLN A 79 51.96 -1.63 -14.90
N ASP A 80 51.85 -1.30 -13.61
CA ASP A 80 52.82 -1.64 -12.56
C ASP A 80 52.10 -2.38 -11.41
N ILE A 81 51.34 -3.43 -11.75
CA ILE A 81 50.38 -4.03 -10.83
C ILE A 81 51.04 -4.49 -9.54
N TYR A 82 52.17 -5.20 -9.60
CA TYR A 82 52.88 -5.73 -8.43
C TYR A 82 53.37 -4.63 -7.46
N LYS A 83 53.93 -3.53 -8.00
CA LYS A 83 54.40 -2.39 -7.16
C LYS A 83 53.23 -1.60 -6.59
N SER A 84 52.17 -1.42 -7.38
CA SER A 84 50.93 -0.76 -6.94
C SER A 84 50.28 -1.57 -5.81
N PHE A 85 50.19 -2.90 -5.98
CA PHE A 85 49.57 -3.80 -5.03
C PHE A 85 50.34 -3.88 -3.71
N SER A 86 51.67 -3.98 -3.77
CA SER A 86 52.51 -3.98 -2.56
C SER A 86 52.31 -2.72 -1.71
N ARG A 87 52.26 -1.53 -2.34
CA ARG A 87 51.97 -0.28 -1.63
C ARG A 87 50.58 -0.24 -1.02
N GLN A 88 49.60 -0.86 -1.69
CA GLN A 88 48.22 -0.92 -1.21
C GLN A 88 48.07 -1.88 -0.03
N LEU A 89 48.82 -2.99 0.02
CA LEU A 89 48.86 -3.89 1.17
C LEU A 89 49.36 -3.19 2.43
N ASP A 90 50.39 -2.34 2.29
CA ASP A 90 50.87 -1.52 3.39
C ASP A 90 49.78 -0.55 3.88
N GLN A 91 48.97 0.00 2.98
CA GLN A 91 47.83 0.87 3.33
C GLN A 91 46.69 0.06 3.99
N LEU A 92 46.39 -1.13 3.49
CA LEU A 92 45.39 -2.04 4.06
C LEU A 92 45.76 -2.48 5.48
N SER A 93 47.04 -2.75 5.72
CA SER A 93 47.56 -3.07 7.07
C SER A 93 47.36 -1.93 8.09
N ARG A 94 47.20 -0.70 7.58
CA ARG A 94 46.98 0.53 8.38
C ARG A 94 45.54 1.01 8.34
N LEU A 95 44.61 0.23 7.78
CA LEU A 95 43.19 0.59 7.75
C LEU A 95 42.68 0.84 9.17
N ASN A 96 42.23 2.06 9.40
CA ASN A 96 41.67 2.48 10.67
C ASN A 96 40.15 2.72 10.52
N SER A 97 39.48 2.89 11.64
CA SER A 97 38.02 3.10 11.68
C SER A 97 37.60 4.41 10.97
N SER A 98 38.50 5.37 10.76
CA SER A 98 38.22 6.61 10.03
C SER A 98 38.08 6.39 8.52
N ASN A 99 38.81 5.43 7.95
CA ASN A 99 38.67 5.05 6.54
C ASN A 99 37.33 4.34 6.26
N LEU A 100 36.72 3.73 7.28
CA LEU A 100 35.47 2.96 7.20
C LEU A 100 34.27 3.72 7.79
N GLN A 101 34.37 5.04 8.00
CA GLN A 101 33.35 5.84 8.68
C GLN A 101 31.96 5.82 8.02
N ASN A 102 31.91 5.63 6.70
CA ASN A 102 30.65 5.57 5.95
C ASN A 102 29.95 4.20 6.07
N ILE A 103 30.63 3.20 6.63
CA ILE A 103 30.08 1.87 6.87
C ILE A 103 29.39 1.86 8.24
N PRO A 104 28.16 1.30 8.34
CA PRO A 104 27.44 1.13 9.61
C PRO A 104 28.30 0.43 10.66
N ASP A 105 28.20 0.90 11.90
CA ASP A 105 29.03 0.41 13.02
C ASP A 105 28.88 -1.10 13.22
N ASP A 106 27.67 -1.64 13.02
CA ASP A 106 27.34 -3.07 13.18
C ASP A 106 28.16 -4.00 12.27
N VAL A 107 28.60 -3.53 11.10
CA VAL A 107 29.37 -4.33 10.13
C VAL A 107 30.82 -3.87 10.03
N ARG A 108 31.16 -2.69 10.55
CA ARG A 108 32.46 -2.05 10.32
C ARG A 108 33.64 -2.95 10.68
N GLU A 109 33.59 -3.58 11.85
CA GLU A 109 34.66 -4.48 12.30
C GLU A 109 34.73 -5.75 11.44
N HIS A 110 33.59 -6.29 11.01
CA HIS A 110 33.55 -7.43 10.10
C HIS A 110 34.12 -7.09 8.72
N VAL A 111 33.80 -5.91 8.17
CA VAL A 111 34.42 -5.43 6.91
C VAL A 111 35.92 -5.25 7.05
N LYS A 112 36.39 -4.75 8.19
CA LYS A 112 37.83 -4.64 8.47
C LYS A 112 38.52 -6.00 8.47
N LEU A 113 37.87 -7.04 9.03
CA LEU A 113 38.38 -8.41 8.98
C LEU A 113 38.35 -8.98 7.56
N LEU A 114 37.29 -8.75 6.77
CA LEU A 114 37.21 -9.18 5.37
C LEU A 114 38.35 -8.58 4.51
N LEU A 115 38.69 -7.31 4.76
CA LEU A 115 39.74 -6.59 4.04
C LEU A 115 41.16 -6.88 4.57
N ASN A 116 41.32 -7.84 5.47
CA ASN A 116 42.62 -8.21 6.00
C ASN A 116 43.46 -8.89 4.91
N VAL A 117 44.76 -8.58 4.90
CA VAL A 117 45.73 -9.18 3.97
C VAL A 117 45.87 -10.68 4.20
N THR A 118 45.74 -11.14 5.45
CA THR A 118 45.84 -12.55 5.82
C THR A 118 44.51 -13.28 5.63
N PRO A 119 44.41 -14.27 4.70
CA PRO A 119 43.15 -14.96 4.42
C PRO A 119 42.54 -15.66 5.64
N ALA A 120 43.36 -16.27 6.50
CA ALA A 120 42.92 -17.02 7.68
C ALA A 120 42.20 -16.18 8.76
N VAL A 121 42.31 -14.86 8.72
CA VAL A 121 41.66 -13.94 9.68
C VAL A 121 40.27 -13.50 9.19
N ARG A 122 39.97 -13.71 7.90
CA ARG A 122 38.71 -13.27 7.29
C ARG A 122 37.58 -14.19 7.76
N PRO A 123 36.41 -13.65 8.13
CA PRO A 123 35.26 -14.48 8.47
C PRO A 123 34.77 -15.23 7.25
N ASP A 124 34.24 -16.43 7.46
CA ASP A 124 33.60 -17.21 6.41
C ASP A 124 32.17 -16.69 6.10
N ALA A 125 31.56 -17.23 5.05
CA ALA A 125 30.22 -16.82 4.63
C ALA A 125 29.14 -17.12 5.71
N ASP A 126 29.28 -18.21 6.47
CA ASP A 126 28.31 -18.61 7.51
C ASP A 126 28.41 -17.72 8.77
N GLN A 127 29.60 -17.23 9.08
CA GLN A 127 29.82 -16.22 10.11
C GLN A 127 29.24 -14.88 9.70
N MET A 128 29.42 -14.49 8.43
CA MET A 128 28.89 -13.23 7.91
C MET A 128 27.34 -13.19 7.90
N THR A 129 26.66 -14.29 7.56
CA THR A 129 25.20 -14.35 7.54
C THR A 129 24.56 -14.24 8.93
N LYS A 130 25.31 -14.52 10.00
CA LYS A 130 24.85 -14.44 11.40
C LYS A 130 24.97 -13.04 12.01
N ILE A 131 25.51 -12.07 11.27
CA ILE A 131 25.68 -10.70 11.77
C ILE A 131 24.29 -10.02 11.81
N PRO A 132 23.90 -9.38 12.93
CA PRO A 132 22.58 -8.76 13.09
C PRO A 132 22.22 -7.71 12.02
N PHE A 133 23.23 -7.12 11.38
CA PHE A 133 23.03 -6.20 10.26
C PHE A 133 22.26 -6.83 9.09
N PHE A 134 22.43 -8.13 8.84
CA PHE A 134 21.72 -8.83 7.77
C PHE A 134 20.32 -9.31 8.19
N ASP A 135 19.95 -9.15 9.46
CA ASP A 135 18.59 -9.39 9.97
C ASP A 135 17.66 -8.20 9.64
N ASP A 136 17.67 -7.76 8.38
CA ASP A 136 16.79 -6.69 7.91
C ASP A 136 15.38 -7.21 7.65
N VAL A 137 14.40 -6.56 8.30
CA VAL A 137 12.98 -6.88 8.14
C VAL A 137 12.54 -6.73 6.69
N GLY A 138 13.10 -5.76 5.95
CA GLY A 138 12.80 -5.56 4.54
C GLY A 138 13.28 -6.71 3.66
N ALA A 139 14.53 -7.13 3.82
CA ALA A 139 15.11 -8.29 3.13
C ALA A 139 14.32 -9.57 3.41
N MET A 140 13.99 -9.83 4.68
CA MET A 140 13.17 -10.98 5.08
C MET A 140 11.76 -10.93 4.46
N THR A 141 11.17 -9.73 4.37
CA THR A 141 9.87 -9.52 3.72
C THR A 141 9.95 -9.85 2.22
N LEU A 142 11.01 -9.42 1.53
CA LEU A 142 11.22 -9.73 0.11
C LEU A 142 11.48 -11.22 -0.13
N GLN A 143 12.24 -11.87 0.74
CA GLN A 143 12.45 -13.32 0.68
C GLN A 143 11.13 -14.07 0.89
N TYR A 144 10.26 -13.58 1.78
CA TYR A 144 8.93 -14.15 1.95
C TYR A 144 8.10 -14.04 0.67
N PHE A 145 8.13 -12.88 -0.01
CA PHE A 145 7.49 -12.70 -1.32
C PHE A 145 7.99 -13.70 -2.38
N ASP A 146 9.28 -14.02 -2.40
CA ASP A 146 9.84 -15.00 -3.35
C ASP A 146 9.31 -16.42 -3.12
N SER A 147 8.98 -16.76 -1.87
CA SER A 147 8.38 -18.06 -1.51
C SER A 147 6.85 -18.05 -1.46
N LEU A 148 6.19 -16.91 -1.72
CA LEU A 148 4.77 -16.68 -1.44
C LEU A 148 3.86 -17.70 -2.14
N PHE A 149 4.21 -18.10 -3.37
CA PHE A 149 3.43 -19.08 -4.13
C PHE A 149 3.32 -20.46 -3.45
N GLN A 150 4.35 -20.85 -2.67
CA GLN A 150 4.40 -22.14 -1.99
C GLN A 150 3.65 -22.12 -0.64
N ARG A 151 3.19 -20.96 -0.18
CA ARG A 151 2.54 -20.76 1.12
C ARG A 151 1.03 -20.98 1.01
N ASP A 152 0.44 -21.46 2.10
CA ASP A 152 -1.00 -21.61 2.23
C ASP A 152 -1.68 -20.28 2.58
N ASN A 153 -3.00 -20.21 2.39
CA ASN A 153 -3.78 -18.97 2.59
C ASN A 153 -3.69 -18.45 4.04
N LEU A 154 -3.56 -19.33 5.03
CA LEU A 154 -3.44 -18.93 6.43
C LEU A 154 -2.12 -18.18 6.66
N GLN A 155 -0.99 -18.73 6.23
CA GLN A 155 0.31 -18.06 6.34
C GLN A 155 0.34 -16.75 5.56
N LYS A 156 -0.18 -16.74 4.33
CA LYS A 156 -0.30 -15.53 3.52
C LYS A 156 -1.13 -14.45 4.24
N SER A 157 -2.26 -14.81 4.85
CA SER A 157 -3.14 -13.85 5.52
C SER A 157 -2.46 -13.19 6.73
N GLN A 158 -1.65 -13.96 7.48
CA GLN A 158 -0.89 -13.44 8.62
C GLN A 158 0.21 -12.49 8.15
N PHE A 159 0.91 -12.85 7.07
CA PHE A 159 1.94 -12.01 6.47
C PHE A 159 1.37 -10.67 5.97
N PHE A 160 0.29 -10.70 5.19
CA PHE A 160 -0.34 -9.48 4.68
C PHE A 160 -0.89 -8.55 5.77
N LYS A 161 -1.29 -9.09 6.94
CA LYS A 161 -1.67 -8.27 8.10
C LYS A 161 -0.48 -7.53 8.73
N GLY A 162 0.71 -8.11 8.68
CA GLY A 162 1.94 -7.51 9.22
C GLY A 162 2.59 -6.51 8.27
N LEU A 163 2.38 -6.67 6.96
CA LEU A 163 3.01 -5.90 5.89
C LEU A 163 2.83 -4.37 5.99
N PRO A 164 1.68 -3.80 6.43
CA PRO A 164 1.53 -2.35 6.54
C PRO A 164 2.55 -1.67 7.46
N LYS A 165 3.11 -2.39 8.45
CA LYS A 165 4.15 -1.87 9.35
C LYS A 165 5.53 -1.81 8.73
N VAL A 166 5.75 -2.60 7.67
CA VAL A 166 7.04 -2.74 6.99
C VAL A 166 7.08 -1.86 5.73
N LEU A 167 5.96 -1.69 5.03
CA LEU A 167 5.90 -0.90 3.79
C LEU A 167 6.58 0.49 3.89
N PRO A 168 6.34 1.31 4.94
CA PRO A 168 6.98 2.64 5.03
C PRO A 168 8.51 2.62 5.17
N LYS A 169 9.09 1.48 5.56
CA LYS A 169 10.55 1.30 5.71
C LYS A 169 11.23 0.93 4.40
N LEU A 170 10.47 0.53 3.38
CA LEU A 170 11.01 0.05 2.12
C LEU A 170 11.15 1.18 1.10
N PRO A 171 12.17 1.13 0.22
CA PRO A 171 12.29 2.10 -0.86
C PRO A 171 11.07 2.05 -1.80
N LYS A 172 10.53 3.21 -2.19
CA LYS A 172 9.36 3.32 -3.10
C LYS A 172 9.51 2.46 -4.36
N ARG A 173 10.70 2.41 -4.95
CA ARG A 173 10.98 1.59 -6.13
C ARG A 173 10.69 0.10 -5.89
N VAL A 174 11.11 -0.44 -4.75
CA VAL A 174 10.89 -1.85 -4.39
C VAL A 174 9.40 -2.12 -4.19
N ILE A 175 8.71 -1.20 -3.50
CA ILE A 175 7.27 -1.30 -3.26
C ILE A 175 6.51 -1.38 -4.59
N VAL A 176 6.78 -0.45 -5.51
CA VAL A 176 6.03 -0.33 -6.76
C VAL A 176 6.40 -1.42 -7.78
N GLN A 177 7.69 -1.76 -7.92
CA GLN A 177 8.14 -2.67 -8.99
C GLN A 177 8.13 -4.15 -8.59
N ARG A 178 8.22 -4.47 -7.29
CA ARG A 178 8.32 -5.86 -6.81
C ARG A 178 7.14 -6.27 -5.94
N ILE A 179 6.77 -5.44 -4.97
CA ILE A 179 5.72 -5.81 -3.99
C ILE A 179 4.32 -5.65 -4.58
N LEU A 180 4.02 -4.51 -5.21
CA LEU A 180 2.69 -4.22 -5.76
C LEU A 180 2.23 -5.30 -6.77
N PRO A 181 3.04 -5.75 -7.75
CA PRO A 181 2.61 -6.81 -8.67
C PRO A 181 2.31 -8.14 -7.96
N CYS A 182 3.08 -8.49 -6.91
CA CYS A 182 2.80 -9.68 -6.12
C CYS A 182 1.46 -9.54 -5.37
N LEU A 183 1.17 -8.36 -4.81
CA LEU A 183 -0.11 -8.10 -4.14
C LEU A 183 -1.27 -8.16 -5.13
N THR A 184 -1.20 -7.47 -6.27
CA THR A 184 -2.31 -7.43 -7.23
C THR A 184 -2.58 -8.79 -7.87
N SER A 185 -1.55 -9.64 -8.02
CA SER A 185 -1.71 -11.02 -8.49
C SER A 185 -2.60 -11.89 -7.58
N GLU A 186 -2.68 -11.57 -6.29
CA GLU A 186 -3.51 -12.29 -5.32
C GLU A 186 -4.98 -11.86 -5.36
N PHE A 187 -5.36 -10.80 -6.10
CA PHE A 187 -6.76 -10.40 -6.25
C PHE A 187 -7.63 -11.44 -6.97
N VAL A 188 -7.00 -12.41 -7.61
CA VAL A 188 -7.68 -13.57 -8.22
C VAL A 188 -8.34 -14.45 -7.15
N ASN A 189 -7.85 -14.46 -5.91
CA ASN A 189 -8.41 -15.23 -4.80
C ASN A 189 -9.27 -14.33 -3.87
N PRO A 190 -10.62 -14.40 -3.96
CA PRO A 190 -11.52 -13.52 -3.20
C PRO A 190 -11.30 -13.56 -1.68
N ASP A 191 -10.97 -14.73 -1.11
CA ASP A 191 -10.77 -14.88 0.33
C ASP A 191 -9.53 -14.14 0.84
N MET A 192 -8.56 -13.89 -0.03
CA MET A 192 -7.31 -13.19 0.29
C MET A 192 -7.41 -11.67 0.13
N VAL A 193 -8.36 -11.20 -0.69
CA VAL A 193 -8.54 -9.77 -0.99
C VAL A 193 -8.68 -8.92 0.27
N PRO A 194 -9.45 -9.28 1.31
CA PRO A 194 -9.54 -8.46 2.52
C PRO A 194 -8.20 -8.21 3.25
N PHE A 195 -7.22 -9.09 3.07
CA PHE A 195 -5.89 -8.96 3.67
C PHE A 195 -4.92 -8.21 2.76
N VAL A 196 -5.06 -8.37 1.45
CA VAL A 196 -4.20 -7.75 0.43
C VAL A 196 -4.61 -6.29 0.17
N LEU A 197 -5.91 -6.02 0.06
CA LEU A 197 -6.46 -4.72 -0.32
C LEU A 197 -5.98 -3.56 0.58
N PRO A 198 -5.93 -3.67 1.92
CA PRO A 198 -5.40 -2.59 2.77
C PRO A 198 -3.95 -2.21 2.43
N ASN A 199 -3.12 -3.19 2.04
CA ASN A 199 -1.74 -2.95 1.63
C ASN A 199 -1.68 -2.19 0.31
N VAL A 200 -2.50 -2.58 -0.66
CA VAL A 200 -2.56 -1.90 -1.96
C VAL A 200 -3.07 -0.46 -1.81
N LEU A 201 -4.08 -0.23 -0.97
CA LEU A 201 -4.58 1.12 -0.69
C LEU A 201 -3.55 1.98 0.05
N LEU A 202 -2.77 1.40 0.97
CA LEU A 202 -1.66 2.12 1.62
C LEU A 202 -0.59 2.53 0.61
N ILE A 203 -0.25 1.67 -0.35
CA ILE A 203 0.68 2.01 -1.44
C ILE A 203 0.08 3.12 -2.32
N ALA A 204 -1.23 3.08 -2.58
CA ALA A 204 -1.93 4.10 -3.37
C ALA A 204 -1.93 5.50 -2.72
N GLU A 205 -1.88 5.59 -1.38
CA GLU A 205 -1.77 6.87 -0.66
C GLU A 205 -0.46 7.60 -1.02
N GLU A 206 0.65 6.87 -1.08
CA GLU A 206 2.01 7.37 -1.38
C GLU A 206 2.30 7.55 -2.89
N CYS A 207 1.42 7.03 -3.75
CA CYS A 207 1.53 7.18 -5.21
C CYS A 207 0.96 8.52 -5.70
N THR A 208 1.54 9.04 -6.79
CA THR A 208 0.93 10.15 -7.54
C THR A 208 -0.34 9.69 -8.26
N LYS A 209 -1.15 10.64 -8.76
CA LYS A 209 -2.40 10.29 -9.48
C LYS A 209 -2.10 9.50 -10.75
N GLU A 210 -1.04 9.87 -11.46
CA GLU A 210 -0.59 9.23 -12.70
C GLU A 210 -0.11 7.80 -12.43
N GLU A 211 0.68 7.59 -11.37
CA GLU A 211 1.11 6.27 -10.93
C GLU A 211 -0.08 5.39 -10.54
N TYR A 212 -1.05 5.94 -9.78
CA TYR A 212 -2.26 5.21 -9.37
C TYR A 212 -3.07 4.72 -10.57
N ILE A 213 -3.34 5.61 -11.53
CA ILE A 213 -4.12 5.29 -12.73
C ILE A 213 -3.42 4.22 -13.57
N LYS A 214 -2.09 4.29 -13.69
CA LYS A 214 -1.33 3.37 -14.54
C LYS A 214 -1.06 2.02 -13.89
N LEU A 215 -0.81 1.98 -12.58
CA LEU A 215 -0.26 0.81 -11.90
C LEU A 215 -1.24 0.11 -10.96
N ILE A 216 -2.25 0.81 -10.42
CA ILE A 216 -3.12 0.27 -9.37
C ILE A 216 -4.57 0.14 -9.86
N LEU A 217 -5.10 1.19 -10.49
CA LEU A 217 -6.50 1.24 -10.94
C LEU A 217 -6.92 0.09 -11.88
N PRO A 218 -6.09 -0.39 -12.84
CA PRO A 218 -6.49 -1.49 -13.73
C PRO A 218 -6.78 -2.78 -12.96
N ASP A 219 -5.95 -3.10 -11.97
CA ASP A 219 -6.10 -4.29 -11.13
C ASP A 219 -7.18 -4.10 -10.04
N LEU A 220 -7.43 -2.87 -9.61
CA LEU A 220 -8.46 -2.54 -8.61
C LEU A 220 -9.89 -2.54 -9.19
N SER A 221 -10.02 -2.20 -10.48
CA SER A 221 -11.30 -2.14 -11.21
C SER A 221 -12.15 -3.43 -11.10
N PRO A 222 -11.60 -4.65 -11.30
CA PRO A 222 -12.36 -5.88 -11.09
C PRO A 222 -12.73 -6.11 -9.62
N VAL A 223 -11.90 -5.67 -8.68
CA VAL A 223 -12.13 -5.84 -7.23
C VAL A 223 -13.34 -5.03 -6.77
N PHE A 224 -13.59 -3.84 -7.34
CA PHE A 224 -14.81 -3.08 -7.04
C PHE A 224 -16.10 -3.86 -7.31
N ARG A 225 -16.08 -4.83 -8.24
CA ARG A 225 -17.24 -5.65 -8.62
C ARG A 225 -17.46 -6.85 -7.70
N GLN A 226 -16.48 -7.20 -6.87
CA GLN A 226 -16.59 -8.31 -5.92
C GLN A 226 -17.56 -7.96 -4.79
N GLN A 227 -18.42 -8.91 -4.43
CA GLN A 227 -19.42 -8.75 -3.37
C GLN A 227 -19.04 -9.53 -2.11
N GLU A 228 -18.34 -10.65 -2.29
CA GLU A 228 -17.88 -11.52 -1.23
C GLU A 228 -16.34 -11.61 -1.27
N PRO A 229 -15.66 -11.54 -0.11
CA PRO A 229 -16.22 -11.32 1.23
C PRO A 229 -16.69 -9.87 1.47
N ILE A 230 -17.71 -9.68 2.31
CA ILE A 230 -18.29 -8.36 2.64
C ILE A 230 -17.27 -7.34 3.20
N GLN A 231 -16.15 -7.83 3.76
CA GLN A 231 -15.02 -7.03 4.25
C GLN A 231 -14.38 -6.20 3.13
N ILE A 232 -14.38 -6.67 1.88
CA ILE A 232 -13.85 -5.92 0.73
C ILE A 232 -14.58 -4.57 0.61
N LEU A 233 -15.91 -4.63 0.64
CA LEU A 233 -16.77 -3.46 0.56
C LEU A 233 -16.54 -2.51 1.73
N LEU A 234 -16.40 -3.06 2.94
CA LEU A 234 -16.10 -2.28 4.14
C LEU A 234 -14.76 -1.52 4.01
N ILE A 235 -13.70 -2.19 3.54
CA ILE A 235 -12.37 -1.58 3.37
C ILE A 235 -12.42 -0.43 2.35
N PHE A 236 -13.10 -0.64 1.22
CA PHE A 236 -13.26 0.43 0.24
C PHE A 236 -14.02 1.62 0.80
N LEU A 237 -15.13 1.39 1.51
CA LEU A 237 -15.89 2.45 2.16
C LEU A 237 -15.05 3.22 3.18
N GLN A 238 -14.25 2.54 4.00
CA GLN A 238 -13.34 3.19 4.96
C GLN A 238 -12.26 4.06 4.30
N LYS A 239 -11.92 3.78 3.04
CA LYS A 239 -10.90 4.50 2.27
C LYS A 239 -11.49 5.28 1.09
N MET A 240 -12.75 5.69 1.18
CA MET A 240 -13.42 6.42 0.09
C MET A 240 -12.75 7.75 -0.24
N ASP A 241 -12.25 8.50 0.76
CA ASP A 241 -11.58 9.79 0.50
C ASP A 241 -10.37 9.63 -0.44
N LEU A 242 -9.59 8.55 -0.27
CA LEU A 242 -8.49 8.20 -1.15
C LEU A 242 -8.97 7.89 -2.57
N LEU A 243 -10.00 7.05 -2.70
CA LEU A 243 -10.57 6.67 -3.99
C LEU A 243 -11.09 7.90 -4.73
N LEU A 244 -11.84 8.77 -4.05
CA LEU A 244 -12.43 9.98 -4.65
C LEU A 244 -11.37 11.00 -5.06
N THR A 245 -10.24 11.05 -4.35
CA THR A 245 -9.15 12.00 -4.64
C THR A 245 -8.26 11.55 -5.81
N LYS A 246 -8.02 10.24 -5.93
CA LYS A 246 -7.07 9.66 -6.91
C LYS A 246 -7.75 9.11 -8.18
N THR A 247 -9.01 8.68 -8.10
CA THR A 247 -9.72 8.04 -9.22
C THR A 247 -10.27 9.09 -10.20
N PRO A 248 -10.10 8.90 -11.51
CA PRO A 248 -10.73 9.77 -12.52
C PRO A 248 -12.27 9.78 -12.42
N PRO A 249 -12.93 10.89 -12.79
CA PRO A 249 -14.40 11.01 -12.68
C PRO A 249 -15.16 9.98 -13.51
N ASP A 250 -14.62 9.55 -14.65
CA ASP A 250 -15.25 8.53 -15.50
C ASP A 250 -15.27 7.15 -14.81
N GLU A 251 -14.18 6.80 -14.14
CA GLU A 251 -14.08 5.55 -13.37
C GLU A 251 -14.86 5.61 -12.06
N ILE A 252 -14.99 6.78 -11.44
CA ILE A 252 -15.89 6.96 -10.30
C ILE A 252 -17.33 6.58 -10.70
N LYS A 253 -17.80 7.04 -11.87
CA LYS A 253 -19.14 6.72 -12.36
C LYS A 253 -19.31 5.25 -12.73
N ASN A 254 -18.34 4.67 -13.41
CA ASN A 254 -18.45 3.32 -13.97
C ASN A 254 -18.16 2.21 -12.96
N SER A 255 -17.30 2.47 -11.97
CA SER A 255 -16.76 1.44 -11.08
C SER A 255 -17.10 1.70 -9.62
N VAL A 256 -16.94 2.94 -9.13
CA VAL A 256 -17.14 3.28 -7.70
C VAL A 256 -18.62 3.47 -7.34
N LEU A 257 -19.41 4.20 -8.14
CA LEU A 257 -20.84 4.42 -7.84
C LEU A 257 -21.65 3.11 -7.80
N PRO A 258 -21.48 2.14 -8.72
CA PRO A 258 -22.15 0.86 -8.62
C PRO A 258 -21.81 0.10 -7.33
N MET A 259 -20.57 0.23 -6.84
CA MET A 259 -20.16 -0.35 -5.57
C MET A 259 -20.88 0.33 -4.38
N VAL A 260 -20.98 1.66 -4.39
CA VAL A 260 -21.73 2.43 -3.37
C VAL A 260 -23.21 2.04 -3.36
N TYR A 261 -23.83 1.86 -4.53
CA TYR A 261 -25.24 1.42 -4.62
C TYR A 261 -25.44 0.04 -4.01
N ARG A 262 -24.52 -0.90 -4.26
CA ARG A 262 -24.54 -2.22 -3.63
C ARG A 262 -24.34 -2.16 -2.12
N ALA A 263 -23.46 -1.26 -1.63
CA ALA A 263 -23.27 -1.06 -0.19
C ALA A 263 -24.54 -0.59 0.52
N LEU A 264 -25.32 0.27 -0.12
CA LEU A 264 -26.57 0.76 0.44
C LEU A 264 -27.66 -0.32 0.55
N GLU A 265 -27.61 -1.30 -0.35
CA GLU A 265 -28.52 -2.46 -0.38
C GLU A 265 -27.97 -3.68 0.41
N ALA A 266 -26.76 -3.58 0.97
CA ALA A 266 -26.13 -4.68 1.69
C ALA A 266 -26.90 -5.01 2.98
N PRO A 267 -26.94 -6.27 3.43
CA PRO A 267 -27.66 -6.66 4.65
C PRO A 267 -26.98 -6.14 5.95
N SER A 268 -25.73 -5.71 5.86
CA SER A 268 -24.96 -5.24 7.01
C SER A 268 -25.31 -3.78 7.37
N ILE A 269 -25.87 -3.59 8.56
CA ILE A 269 -26.20 -2.28 9.15
C ILE A 269 -24.99 -1.35 9.15
N GLN A 270 -23.82 -1.86 9.55
CA GLN A 270 -22.58 -1.07 9.62
C GLN A 270 -22.18 -0.50 8.25
N ILE A 271 -22.34 -1.29 7.19
CA ILE A 271 -22.01 -0.87 5.81
C ILE A 271 -23.00 0.18 5.33
N GLN A 272 -24.29 -0.01 5.58
CA GLN A 272 -25.32 0.97 5.24
C GLN A 272 -25.05 2.32 5.93
N GLU A 273 -24.76 2.32 7.24
CA GLU A 273 -24.44 3.53 7.98
C GLU A 273 -23.20 4.24 7.43
N LEU A 274 -22.12 3.50 7.21
CA LEU A 274 -20.89 4.06 6.65
C LEU A 274 -21.14 4.65 5.25
N CYS A 275 -21.84 3.91 4.40
CA CYS A 275 -22.20 4.37 3.05
C CYS A 275 -23.01 5.68 3.08
N LEU A 276 -24.06 5.73 3.92
CA LEU A 276 -24.91 6.92 4.09
C LEU A 276 -24.15 8.15 4.59
N ASN A 277 -23.10 7.95 5.39
CA ASN A 277 -22.26 9.04 5.87
C ASN A 277 -21.30 9.58 4.81
N ILE A 278 -20.83 8.72 3.90
CA ILE A 278 -19.85 9.10 2.87
C ILE A 278 -20.54 9.71 1.64
N ILE A 279 -21.72 9.24 1.23
CA ILE A 279 -22.44 9.73 0.03
C ILE A 279 -22.44 11.28 -0.09
N PRO A 280 -22.74 12.06 0.96
CA PRO A 280 -22.73 13.52 0.88
C PRO A 280 -21.37 14.14 0.53
N THR A 281 -20.24 13.49 0.82
CA THR A 281 -18.90 14.07 0.60
C THR A 281 -18.52 14.15 -0.88
N PHE A 282 -19.17 13.36 -1.73
CA PHE A 282 -18.93 13.31 -3.18
C PHE A 282 -20.20 13.49 -4.01
N ALA A 283 -21.28 14.00 -3.41
CA ALA A 283 -22.55 14.23 -4.09
C ALA A 283 -22.41 15.16 -5.31
N ASN A 284 -21.45 16.09 -5.28
CA ASN A 284 -21.11 16.98 -6.39
C ASN A 284 -20.51 16.28 -7.62
N LEU A 285 -19.98 15.06 -7.48
CA LEU A 285 -19.44 14.26 -8.57
C LEU A 285 -20.51 13.41 -9.27
N ILE A 286 -21.69 13.29 -8.65
CA ILE A 286 -22.81 12.49 -9.16
C ILE A 286 -23.68 13.37 -10.06
N ASP A 287 -23.95 12.90 -11.27
CA ASP A 287 -24.85 13.57 -12.19
C ASP A 287 -26.31 13.45 -11.74
N TYR A 288 -27.11 14.47 -12.04
CA TYR A 288 -28.50 14.55 -11.62
C TYR A 288 -29.34 13.31 -12.00
N PRO A 289 -29.24 12.72 -13.22
CA PRO A 289 -29.96 11.50 -13.56
C PRO A 289 -29.62 10.30 -12.64
N SER A 290 -28.35 10.08 -12.34
CA SER A 290 -27.92 9.01 -11.42
C SER A 290 -28.41 9.26 -10.00
N MET A 291 -28.37 10.52 -9.54
CA MET A 291 -28.86 10.89 -8.23
C MET A 291 -30.37 10.63 -8.10
N LYS A 292 -31.16 11.10 -9.07
CA LYS A 292 -32.62 10.98 -9.12
C LYS A 292 -33.09 9.52 -9.27
N ASN A 293 -32.54 8.80 -10.23
CA ASN A 293 -33.10 7.52 -10.67
C ASN A 293 -32.46 6.31 -9.97
N SER A 294 -31.26 6.46 -9.40
CA SER A 294 -30.52 5.34 -8.80
C SER A 294 -30.23 5.53 -7.32
N LEU A 295 -29.68 6.69 -6.91
CA LEU A 295 -29.24 6.88 -5.52
C LEU A 295 -30.43 7.10 -4.57
N ILE A 296 -31.30 8.07 -4.87
CA ILE A 296 -32.42 8.44 -3.99
C ILE A 296 -33.40 7.29 -3.76
N PRO A 297 -33.85 6.53 -4.79
CA PRO A 297 -34.73 5.39 -4.56
C PRO A 297 -34.14 4.36 -3.58
N ARG A 298 -32.83 4.15 -3.64
CA ARG A 298 -32.11 3.24 -2.73
C ARG A 298 -32.04 3.78 -1.31
N ILE A 299 -31.79 5.09 -1.12
CA ILE A 299 -31.79 5.70 0.21
C ILE A 299 -33.20 5.66 0.81
N LYS A 300 -34.23 5.93 0.01
CA LYS A 300 -35.63 5.81 0.42
C LYS A 300 -35.96 4.38 0.86
N ASN A 301 -35.54 3.39 0.06
CA ASN A 301 -35.76 1.98 0.38
C ASN A 301 -35.03 1.58 1.69
N ALA A 302 -33.77 1.99 1.85
CA ALA A 302 -33.01 1.77 3.08
C ALA A 302 -33.70 2.39 4.30
N CYS A 303 -34.29 3.58 4.17
CA CYS A 303 -35.01 4.25 5.24
C CYS A 303 -36.33 3.55 5.64
N LEU A 304 -37.09 3.03 4.66
CA LEU A 304 -38.40 2.42 4.89
C LEU A 304 -38.31 0.96 5.33
N GLN A 305 -37.41 0.18 4.74
CA GLN A 305 -37.31 -1.26 5.00
C GLN A 305 -36.44 -1.59 6.22
N THR A 306 -35.57 -0.67 6.67
CA THR A 306 -34.69 -0.95 7.80
C THR A 306 -35.45 -1.06 9.11
N SER A 307 -35.05 -2.04 9.93
CA SER A 307 -35.43 -2.14 11.34
C SER A 307 -34.50 -1.33 12.26
N SER A 308 -33.35 -0.88 11.76
CA SER A 308 -32.39 -0.11 12.53
C SER A 308 -32.74 1.38 12.54
N LEU A 309 -32.92 1.94 13.73
CA LEU A 309 -33.09 3.38 13.92
C LEU A 309 -31.93 4.16 13.32
N ALA A 310 -30.69 3.69 13.52
CA ALA A 310 -29.49 4.40 13.10
C ALA A 310 -29.42 4.54 11.57
N VAL A 311 -29.75 3.48 10.83
CA VAL A 311 -29.84 3.52 9.35
C VAL A 311 -30.94 4.48 8.91
N ARG A 312 -32.09 4.47 9.58
CA ARG A 312 -33.21 5.36 9.27
C ARG A 312 -32.85 6.83 9.45
N VAL A 313 -32.22 7.17 10.58
CA VAL A 313 -31.74 8.53 10.87
C VAL A 313 -30.66 8.95 9.89
N ASN A 314 -29.65 8.10 9.65
CA ASN A 314 -28.56 8.41 8.71
C ASN A 314 -29.06 8.57 7.27
N SER A 315 -30.11 7.83 6.87
CA SER A 315 -30.75 7.98 5.57
C SER A 315 -31.38 9.37 5.41
N LEU A 316 -32.06 9.86 6.44
CA LEU A 316 -32.65 11.20 6.44
C LEU A 316 -31.60 12.29 6.46
N VAL A 317 -30.56 12.15 7.28
CA VAL A 317 -29.44 13.10 7.31
C VAL A 317 -28.73 13.15 5.96
N CYS A 318 -28.50 11.99 5.33
CA CYS A 318 -27.91 11.90 3.99
C CYS A 318 -28.80 12.60 2.95
N LEU A 319 -30.10 12.27 2.90
CA LEU A 319 -31.07 12.94 2.02
C LEU A 319 -31.04 14.46 2.21
N GLY A 320 -31.05 14.93 3.45
CA GLY A 320 -31.01 16.36 3.79
C GLY A 320 -29.76 17.08 3.27
N LYS A 321 -28.59 16.42 3.34
CA LYS A 321 -27.33 16.99 2.83
C LYS A 321 -27.26 17.02 1.31
N ILE A 322 -27.86 16.06 0.62
CA ILE A 322 -27.85 16.03 -0.86
C ILE A 322 -28.95 16.86 -1.52
N LEU A 323 -29.85 17.47 -0.75
CA LEU A 323 -30.98 18.28 -1.28
C LEU A 323 -30.54 19.39 -2.23
N GLU A 324 -29.39 20.02 -1.98
CA GLU A 324 -28.90 21.15 -2.79
C GLU A 324 -28.64 20.79 -4.26
N TYR A 325 -28.31 19.52 -4.51
CA TYR A 325 -28.05 18.96 -5.84
C TYR A 325 -29.33 18.58 -6.60
N LEU A 326 -30.49 18.66 -5.95
CA LEU A 326 -31.78 18.32 -6.55
C LEU A 326 -32.47 19.54 -7.16
N ASP A 327 -33.43 19.28 -8.05
CA ASP A 327 -34.34 20.29 -8.57
C ASP A 327 -35.55 20.46 -7.65
N LYS A 328 -36.16 21.65 -7.74
CA LYS A 328 -37.28 22.04 -6.90
C LYS A 328 -38.49 21.10 -7.06
N TRP A 329 -38.82 20.72 -8.28
CA TRP A 329 -40.03 19.94 -8.56
C TRP A 329 -39.91 18.53 -7.99
N PHE A 330 -38.76 17.87 -8.21
CA PHE A 330 -38.52 16.56 -7.63
C PHE A 330 -38.56 16.57 -6.10
N VAL A 331 -38.02 17.60 -5.45
CA VAL A 331 -38.11 17.73 -3.99
C VAL A 331 -39.56 17.86 -3.52
N LEU A 332 -40.37 18.68 -4.19
CA LEU A 332 -41.76 18.89 -3.81
C LEU A 332 -42.67 17.69 -4.13
N ASP A 333 -42.45 17.03 -5.26
CA ASP A 333 -43.34 15.98 -5.78
C ASP A 333 -42.95 14.58 -5.31
N ASP A 334 -41.69 14.35 -4.95
CA ASP A 334 -41.19 13.01 -4.59
C ASP A 334 -40.52 12.94 -3.21
N ILE A 335 -39.73 13.95 -2.79
CA ILE A 335 -39.11 13.93 -1.46
C ILE A 335 -40.12 14.27 -0.36
N LEU A 336 -40.93 15.34 -0.53
CA LEU A 336 -41.92 15.71 0.49
C LEU A 336 -42.95 14.61 0.79
N PRO A 337 -43.59 13.97 -0.22
CA PRO A 337 -44.52 12.89 0.06
C PRO A 337 -43.83 11.68 0.72
N PHE A 338 -42.57 11.41 0.37
CA PHE A 338 -41.80 10.35 0.99
C PHE A 338 -41.61 10.57 2.50
N LEU A 339 -41.33 11.80 2.96
CA LEU A 339 -41.19 12.09 4.40
C LEU A 339 -42.46 11.72 5.19
N GLN A 340 -43.62 11.87 4.57
CA GLN A 340 -44.91 11.56 5.18
C GLN A 340 -45.20 10.06 5.29
N GLN A 341 -44.52 9.24 4.49
CA GLN A 341 -44.70 7.78 4.48
C GLN A 341 -43.90 7.06 5.57
N ILE A 342 -42.96 7.75 6.24
CA ILE A 342 -42.07 7.14 7.22
C ILE A 342 -42.87 6.79 8.50
N PRO A 343 -43.06 5.50 8.84
CA PRO A 343 -43.91 5.10 9.95
C PRO A 343 -43.11 5.08 11.27
N SER A 344 -42.54 6.22 11.66
CA SER A 344 -41.72 6.30 12.88
C SER A 344 -42.04 7.54 13.71
N LYS A 345 -42.19 7.31 15.02
CA LYS A 345 -42.46 8.33 16.04
C LYS A 345 -41.25 8.58 16.95
N GLU A 346 -40.09 8.03 16.58
CA GLU A 346 -38.89 8.19 17.39
C GLU A 346 -38.33 9.62 17.26
N PRO A 347 -37.94 10.27 18.37
CA PRO A 347 -37.49 11.67 18.34
C PRO A 347 -36.39 11.93 17.32
N ALA A 348 -35.41 11.03 17.21
CA ALA A 348 -34.30 11.19 16.26
C ALA A 348 -34.78 11.21 14.80
N VAL A 349 -35.80 10.41 14.46
CA VAL A 349 -36.38 10.36 13.12
C VAL A 349 -37.22 11.61 12.85
N LEU A 350 -38.03 12.02 13.82
CA LEU A 350 -38.83 13.25 13.74
C LEU A 350 -37.94 14.49 13.55
N MET A 351 -36.83 14.57 14.29
CA MET A 351 -35.85 15.65 14.12
C MET A 351 -35.14 15.60 12.76
N GLY A 352 -34.87 14.41 12.22
CA GLY A 352 -34.35 14.25 10.86
C GLY A 352 -35.34 14.77 9.80
N ILE A 353 -36.62 14.40 9.92
CA ILE A 353 -37.70 14.88 9.04
C ILE A 353 -37.83 16.40 9.14
N LEU A 354 -37.88 16.95 10.36
CA LEU A 354 -37.96 18.39 10.59
C LEU A 354 -36.74 19.12 10.03
N GLY A 355 -35.54 18.55 10.17
CA GLY A 355 -34.31 19.09 9.60
C GLY A 355 -34.38 19.22 8.08
N ILE A 356 -34.94 18.21 7.40
CA ILE A 356 -35.19 18.25 5.95
C ILE A 356 -36.19 19.35 5.61
N TYR A 357 -37.34 19.43 6.29
CA TYR A 357 -38.32 20.51 6.06
C TYR A 357 -37.72 21.90 6.25
N LYS A 358 -36.94 22.09 7.32
CA LYS A 358 -36.23 23.34 7.60
C LYS A 358 -35.22 23.68 6.50
N CYS A 359 -34.49 22.67 6.01
CA CYS A 359 -33.54 22.84 4.90
C CYS A 359 -34.27 23.28 3.62
N ILE A 360 -35.33 22.57 3.22
CA ILE A 360 -36.12 22.90 2.02
C ILE A 360 -36.73 24.31 2.14
N PHE A 361 -37.24 24.67 3.32
CA PHE A 361 -37.83 25.99 3.57
C PHE A 361 -36.81 27.12 3.51
N SER A 362 -35.62 26.92 4.09
CA SER A 362 -34.56 27.94 4.17
C SER A 362 -33.76 28.07 2.86
N HIS A 363 -33.79 27.05 2.00
CA HIS A 363 -32.96 26.99 0.81
C HIS A 363 -33.49 27.87 -0.34
N LYS A 364 -32.66 28.82 -0.80
CA LYS A 364 -33.01 29.82 -1.82
C LYS A 364 -33.57 29.23 -3.12
N LYS A 365 -33.09 28.03 -3.53
CA LYS A 365 -33.49 27.34 -4.77
C LYS A 365 -34.74 26.47 -4.62
N LEU A 366 -34.97 25.88 -3.44
CA LEU A 366 -35.99 24.82 -3.27
C LEU A 366 -37.33 25.34 -2.75
N GLY A 367 -37.31 26.46 -2.01
CA GLY A 367 -38.44 27.13 -1.34
C GLY A 367 -39.85 26.54 -1.55
N ILE A 368 -40.48 26.15 -0.44
CA ILE A 368 -41.83 25.56 -0.41
C ILE A 368 -42.88 26.62 -0.77
N THR A 369 -43.78 26.30 -1.71
CA THR A 369 -44.93 27.15 -2.03
C THR A 369 -45.93 27.19 -0.87
N LYS A 370 -46.61 28.33 -0.67
CA LYS A 370 -47.62 28.50 0.40
C LYS A 370 -48.70 27.41 0.40
N GLU A 371 -49.13 26.95 -0.78
CA GLU A 371 -50.13 25.89 -0.94
C GLU A 371 -49.64 24.54 -0.42
N GLN A 372 -48.44 24.09 -0.80
CA GLN A 372 -47.85 22.85 -0.28
C GLN A 372 -47.60 22.93 1.24
N LEU A 373 -47.21 24.11 1.73
CA LEU A 373 -46.96 24.31 3.15
C LEU A 373 -48.26 24.18 3.97
N ALA A 374 -49.33 24.86 3.55
CA ALA A 374 -50.63 24.80 4.21
C ALA A 374 -51.34 23.45 4.01
N GLY A 375 -51.23 22.86 2.82
CA GLY A 375 -52.01 21.68 2.43
C GLY A 375 -51.35 20.33 2.77
N LYS A 376 -50.01 20.26 2.87
CA LYS A 376 -49.30 18.98 3.08
C LYS A 376 -48.32 19.02 4.25
N VAL A 377 -47.53 20.09 4.38
CA VAL A 377 -46.46 20.15 5.40
C VAL A 377 -47.03 20.35 6.81
N LEU A 378 -47.82 21.40 7.03
CA LEU A 378 -48.42 21.68 8.35
C LEU A 378 -49.36 20.56 8.84
N PRO A 379 -50.25 20.00 7.99
CA PRO A 379 -51.10 18.88 8.42
C PRO A 379 -50.33 17.63 8.85
N HIS A 380 -49.10 17.45 8.34
CA HIS A 380 -48.24 16.35 8.75
C HIS A 380 -47.44 16.66 10.03
N LEU A 381 -46.94 17.89 10.19
CA LEU A 381 -46.10 18.27 11.34
C LEU A 381 -46.90 18.53 12.63
N ILE A 382 -48.10 19.12 12.54
CA ILE A 382 -48.91 19.48 13.72
C ILE A 382 -49.30 18.25 14.57
N PRO A 383 -49.69 17.09 14.00
CA PRO A 383 -49.94 15.90 14.82
C PRO A 383 -48.68 15.37 15.52
N LEU A 384 -47.50 15.55 14.93
CA LEU A 384 -46.23 15.06 15.47
C LEU A 384 -45.74 15.88 16.67
N SER A 385 -46.17 17.13 16.81
CA SER A 385 -45.82 17.97 17.97
C SER A 385 -46.47 17.54 19.29
N ILE A 386 -47.41 16.58 19.24
CA ILE A 386 -48.11 16.04 20.42
C ILE A 386 -47.36 14.82 20.99
N GLU A 387 -46.35 14.29 20.30
CA GLU A 387 -45.65 13.08 20.74
C GLU A 387 -44.86 13.29 22.05
N ASN A 388 -45.16 12.46 23.06
CA ASN A 388 -44.66 12.59 24.44
C ASN A 388 -43.13 12.46 24.58
N ASN A 389 -42.45 11.96 23.55
CA ASN A 389 -41.01 11.72 23.57
C ASN A 389 -40.18 12.93 23.10
N LEU A 390 -40.83 14.03 22.69
CA LEU A 390 -40.16 15.27 22.28
C LEU A 390 -39.98 16.21 23.47
N ASN A 391 -38.80 16.84 23.59
CA ASN A 391 -38.57 17.87 24.58
C ASN A 391 -39.02 19.26 24.10
N LEU A 392 -39.15 20.23 25.01
CA LEU A 392 -39.63 21.59 24.70
C LEU A 392 -38.83 22.29 23.58
N ASN A 393 -37.52 22.03 23.48
CA ASN A 393 -36.65 22.60 22.44
C ASN A 393 -36.81 21.91 21.07
N GLN A 394 -37.42 20.73 21.02
CA GLN A 394 -37.71 19.98 19.78
C GLN A 394 -39.10 20.31 19.22
N VAL A 395 -40.00 20.85 20.06
CA VAL A 395 -41.37 21.24 19.70
C VAL A 395 -41.46 22.71 19.26
N GLY A 396 -40.61 23.58 19.80
CA GLY A 396 -40.64 25.04 19.62
C GLY A 396 -39.60 25.61 18.66
#